data_AF-A0A9N9A751-F1
#
_entry.id   AF-A0A9N9A751-F1
#
_cell.length_a   1.000
_cell.length_b   1.000
_cell.length_c   1.000
_cell.angle_alpha   90.00
_cell.angle_beta   90.00
_cell.angle_gamma   90.00
#
_symmetry.space_group_name_H-M   'P 1'
#
loop_
_entity.id
_entity.type
_entity.pdbx_description
1 polymer ?
#
loop_
_entity_poly.entity_id
_entity_poly.type
_entity_poly.pdbx_seq_one_letter_code
_entity_poly.pdbx_strand_id
1 'polypeptide(L)'
;MTKKNLGPCSVRNCQINPKQYCEITDNAFRKAKEKGTFSQYNYLEIRKQLCYPHYLEIIEPNHHNVKKSPTNNLQDSVVRKPLSFGDKITLMTKILYNKQRKENQILELDPTYFQTMLESAEPLLEGFFDELCNAFISERWSAYNKKEDKKKVVNICYSIVAMRNRLVNNYPLEIGLYLAASGASCDAIDTMH
;
A
#
# COMPACT_ATOMS: atom_id res chain seq x y z
N MET A 1 -9.56 -9.73 32.45
CA MET A 1 -10.06 -8.87 31.35
C MET A 1 -11.18 -9.61 30.62
N THR A 2 -12.37 -9.04 30.56
CA THR A 2 -13.48 -9.58 29.75
C THR A 2 -13.11 -9.48 28.26
N LYS A 3 -13.18 -10.60 27.54
CA LYS A 3 -12.97 -10.62 26.07
C LYS A 3 -14.08 -9.77 25.42
N LYS A 4 -13.74 -8.57 24.97
CA LYS A 4 -14.63 -7.71 24.17
C LYS A 4 -14.72 -8.28 22.75
N ASN A 5 -15.80 -7.96 22.03
CA ASN A 5 -15.98 -8.27 20.61
C ASN A 5 -16.18 -9.78 20.27
N LEU A 6 -17.07 -10.46 20.98
CA LEU A 6 -17.41 -11.87 20.72
C LEU A 6 -18.65 -12.08 19.82
N GLY A 7 -19.25 -10.99 19.33
CA GLY A 7 -20.51 -11.03 18.59
C GLY A 7 -21.74 -11.08 19.51
N PRO A 8 -22.95 -11.28 18.95
CA PRO A 8 -23.24 -11.41 17.52
C PRO A 8 -23.22 -10.07 16.77
N CYS A 9 -23.24 -10.15 15.44
CA CYS A 9 -23.42 -8.96 14.60
C CYS A 9 -24.86 -8.44 14.74
N SER A 10 -25.00 -7.13 14.90
CA SER A 10 -26.28 -6.45 15.15
C SER A 10 -27.06 -6.12 13.87
N VAL A 11 -26.47 -6.34 12.68
CA VAL A 11 -27.19 -6.28 11.40
C VAL A 11 -28.20 -7.41 11.32
N ARG A 12 -29.45 -7.08 10.97
CA ARG A 12 -30.54 -8.05 10.83
C ARG A 12 -30.19 -9.10 9.78
N ASN A 13 -30.48 -10.37 10.07
CA ASN A 13 -30.21 -11.51 9.18
C ASN A 13 -28.73 -11.68 8.78
N CYS A 14 -27.78 -11.25 9.62
CA CYS A 14 -26.36 -11.52 9.40
C CYS A 14 -26.06 -13.02 9.49
N GLN A 15 -25.80 -13.66 8.35
CA GLN A 15 -25.34 -15.06 8.27
C GLN A 15 -23.81 -15.19 8.15
N ILE A 16 -23.09 -14.08 8.25
CA ILE A 16 -21.63 -14.06 8.16
C ILE A 16 -21.06 -14.68 9.43
N ASN A 17 -20.10 -15.60 9.28
CA ASN A 17 -19.27 -16.15 10.35
C ASN A 17 -17.90 -15.45 10.37
N PRO A 18 -17.79 -14.24 10.93
CA PRO A 18 -16.55 -13.48 10.91
C PRO A 18 -15.56 -14.02 11.94
N LYS A 19 -14.27 -13.78 11.70
CA LYS A 19 -13.22 -14.01 12.70
C LYS A 19 -13.15 -12.92 13.77
N GLN A 20 -13.78 -11.76 13.50
CA GLN A 20 -13.69 -10.57 14.34
C GLN A 20 -15.00 -9.77 14.33
N TYR A 21 -15.33 -9.23 15.50
CA TYR A 21 -16.38 -8.24 15.68
C TYR A 21 -15.77 -6.89 16.09
N CYS A 22 -16.51 -5.83 15.83
CA CYS A 22 -16.16 -4.46 16.20
C CYS A 22 -17.37 -3.82 16.89
N GLU A 23 -17.14 -3.22 18.06
CA GLU A 23 -18.12 -2.37 18.71
C GLU A 23 -18.29 -1.05 17.95
N ILE A 24 -19.54 -0.61 17.80
CA ILE A 24 -19.88 0.71 17.28
C ILE A 24 -19.56 1.73 18.38
N THR A 25 -18.38 2.33 18.28
CA THR A 25 -17.97 3.46 19.14
C THR A 25 -18.66 4.76 18.72
N ASP A 26 -18.66 5.77 19.60
CA ASP A 26 -19.16 7.11 19.27
C ASP A 26 -18.52 7.67 17.99
N ASN A 27 -17.21 7.45 17.83
CA ASN A 27 -16.48 7.89 16.64
C ASN A 27 -16.93 7.15 15.37
N ALA A 28 -17.13 5.83 15.46
CA ALA A 28 -17.63 5.03 14.34
C ALA A 28 -19.05 5.45 13.92
N PHE A 29 -19.91 5.72 14.91
CA PHE A 29 -21.28 6.19 14.69
C PHE A 29 -21.32 7.56 14.01
N ARG A 30 -20.50 8.52 14.48
CA ARG A 30 -20.35 9.83 13.84
C ARG A 30 -19.88 9.70 12.39
N LYS A 31 -18.87 8.87 12.14
CA LYS A 31 -18.32 8.60 10.80
C LYS A 31 -19.36 8.02 9.84
N ALA A 32 -20.24 7.12 10.31
CA ALA A 32 -21.33 6.57 9.51
C ALA A 32 -22.41 7.62 9.19
N LYS A 33 -22.70 8.54 10.13
CA LYS A 33 -23.64 9.66 9.90
C LYS A 33 -23.11 10.65 8.88
N GLU A 34 -21.84 11.07 9.02
CA GLU A 34 -21.18 11.99 8.07
C GLU A 34 -21.19 11.44 6.64
N LYS A 35 -21.11 10.12 6.48
CA LYS A 35 -21.13 9.44 5.18
C LYS A 35 -22.52 9.09 4.65
N GLY A 36 -23.58 9.35 5.42
CA GLY A 36 -24.97 9.06 5.02
C GLY A 36 -25.36 7.57 4.98
N THR A 37 -24.45 6.65 5.27
CA THR A 37 -24.69 5.19 5.27
C THR A 37 -25.59 4.74 6.41
N PHE A 38 -25.66 5.53 7.49
CA PHE A 38 -26.42 5.19 8.68
C PHE A 38 -27.96 5.20 8.48
N SER A 39 -28.44 5.90 7.45
CA SER A 39 -29.88 6.01 7.14
C SER A 39 -30.55 4.65 6.94
N GLN A 40 -29.84 3.72 6.30
CA GLN A 40 -30.29 2.34 6.02
C GLN A 40 -30.21 1.41 7.26
N TYR A 41 -29.51 1.85 8.30
CA TYR A 41 -29.21 1.07 9.50
C TYR A 41 -29.62 1.81 10.78
N ASN A 42 -30.75 2.54 10.72
CA ASN A 42 -31.25 3.39 11.80
C ASN A 42 -31.52 2.68 13.14
N TYR A 43 -31.57 1.34 13.13
CA TYR A 43 -31.75 0.47 14.29
C TYR A 43 -30.43 0.11 15.00
N LEU A 44 -29.28 0.49 14.46
CA LEU A 44 -28.00 0.30 15.11
C LEU A 44 -27.79 1.37 16.19
N GLU A 45 -27.12 1.02 17.27
CA GLU A 45 -26.85 1.92 18.39
C GLU A 45 -25.39 1.83 18.80
N ILE A 46 -24.90 2.88 19.48
CA ILE A 46 -23.56 2.87 20.08
C ILE A 46 -23.48 1.69 21.07
N ARG A 47 -22.30 1.06 21.14
CA ARG A 47 -22.01 -0.19 21.89
C ARG A 47 -22.57 -1.48 21.30
N LYS A 48 -23.38 -1.43 20.23
CA LYS A 48 -23.73 -2.64 19.47
C LYS A 48 -22.51 -3.14 18.71
N GLN A 49 -22.48 -4.44 18.40
CA GLN A 49 -21.36 -5.06 17.71
C GLN A 49 -21.71 -5.36 16.25
N LEU A 50 -20.77 -5.16 15.34
CA LEU A 50 -20.85 -5.51 13.93
C LEU A 50 -19.78 -6.56 13.62
N CYS A 51 -20.06 -7.48 12.71
CA CYS A 51 -18.99 -8.27 12.12
C CYS A 51 -18.07 -7.34 11.31
N TYR A 52 -16.79 -7.72 11.17
CA TYR A 52 -15.83 -6.89 10.43
C TYR A 52 -16.31 -6.52 9.00
N PRO A 53 -16.95 -7.41 8.21
CA PRO A 53 -17.52 -7.03 6.92
C PRO A 53 -18.59 -5.93 6.99
N HIS A 54 -19.59 -6.07 7.87
CA HIS A 54 -20.62 -5.02 8.03
C HIS A 54 -20.05 -3.74 8.64
N TYR A 55 -19.02 -3.84 9.49
CA TYR A 55 -18.32 -2.66 9.98
C TYR A 55 -17.71 -1.87 8.82
N LEU A 56 -17.03 -2.55 7.89
CA LEU A 56 -16.50 -1.90 6.70
C LEU A 56 -17.60 -1.32 5.82
N GLU A 57 -18.67 -2.05 5.56
CA GLU A 57 -19.77 -1.56 4.72
C GLU A 57 -20.44 -0.30 5.29
N ILE A 58 -20.73 -0.29 6.59
CA ILE A 58 -21.53 0.75 7.24
C ILE A 58 -20.67 1.95 7.64
N ILE A 59 -19.48 1.72 8.20
CA ILE A 59 -18.65 2.79 8.79
C ILE A 59 -17.52 3.20 7.82
N GLU A 60 -17.07 2.29 6.98
CA GLU A 60 -15.99 2.51 6.02
C GLU A 60 -16.37 2.15 4.57
N PRO A 61 -17.48 2.65 4.01
CA PRO A 61 -17.97 2.24 2.69
C PRO A 61 -16.92 2.44 1.56
N ASN A 62 -16.06 3.45 1.71
CA ASN A 62 -14.97 3.74 0.76
C ASN A 62 -13.76 2.80 0.89
N HIS A 63 -13.72 1.94 1.90
CA HIS A 63 -12.61 0.99 2.12
C HIS A 63 -12.54 -0.05 0.98
N HIS A 64 -13.67 -0.37 0.34
CA HIS A 64 -13.71 -1.25 -0.84
C HIS A 64 -13.47 -0.53 -2.17
N ASN A 65 -13.61 0.79 -2.23
CA ASN A 65 -13.34 1.57 -3.46
C ASN A 65 -11.85 1.68 -3.80
N VAL A 66 -10.95 1.35 -2.85
CA VAL A 66 -9.50 1.28 -3.09
C VAL A 66 -9.06 -0.14 -3.53
N LYS A 67 -9.95 -1.15 -3.47
CA LYS A 67 -9.63 -2.56 -3.75
C LYS A 67 -10.52 -3.22 -4.81
N LYS A 68 -10.90 -2.51 -5.87
CA LYS A 68 -11.36 -3.16 -7.11
C LYS A 68 -10.22 -3.23 -8.12
N SER A 69 -9.38 -4.25 -8.00
CA SER A 69 -8.75 -4.82 -9.19
C SER A 69 -9.86 -5.44 -10.03
N PRO A 70 -10.08 -5.03 -11.29
CA PRO A 70 -11.12 -5.64 -12.11
C PRO A 70 -10.59 -6.95 -12.68
N THR A 71 -11.01 -8.07 -12.09
CA THR A 71 -11.13 -9.34 -12.80
C THR A 71 -12.52 -9.38 -13.43
N ASN A 72 -12.55 -9.18 -14.74
CA ASN A 72 -13.31 -9.92 -15.76
C ASN A 72 -13.81 -9.00 -16.88
N ASN A 73 -13.12 -9.12 -18.02
CA ASN A 73 -13.62 -9.04 -19.40
C ASN A 73 -14.63 -7.93 -19.72
N LEU A 74 -14.10 -6.83 -20.25
CA LEU A 74 -14.73 -6.11 -21.35
C LEU A 74 -13.63 -5.73 -22.35
N GLN A 75 -13.58 -6.46 -23.46
CA GLN A 75 -13.02 -5.92 -24.68
C GLN A 75 -13.99 -4.81 -25.12
N ASP A 76 -13.63 -3.55 -24.89
CA ASP A 76 -13.74 -2.56 -25.96
C ASP A 76 -12.92 -1.30 -25.65
N SER A 77 -12.20 -0.87 -26.68
CA SER A 77 -11.56 0.42 -26.93
C SER A 77 -11.78 1.57 -25.92
N VAL A 78 -11.01 1.59 -24.82
CA VAL A 78 -10.86 2.79 -23.98
C VAL A 78 -9.60 3.54 -24.43
N VAL A 79 -9.79 4.76 -24.93
CA VAL A 79 -8.74 5.77 -25.06
C VAL A 79 -7.90 5.74 -23.78
N ARG A 80 -6.69 5.17 -23.86
CA ARG A 80 -5.83 4.96 -22.69
C ARG A 80 -5.47 6.33 -22.14
N LYS A 81 -6.22 6.79 -21.14
CA LYS A 81 -5.83 7.93 -20.33
C LYS A 81 -4.39 7.65 -19.87
N PRO A 82 -3.44 8.58 -20.05
CA PRO A 82 -2.08 8.37 -19.62
C PRO A 82 -2.08 8.07 -18.12
N LEU A 83 -1.36 7.03 -17.75
CA LEU A 83 -1.29 6.54 -16.38
C LEU A 83 -0.73 7.66 -15.49
N SER A 84 -1.42 8.00 -14.41
CA SER A 84 -0.95 9.07 -13.52
C SER A 84 0.33 8.63 -12.79
N PHE A 85 1.12 9.60 -12.31
CA PHE A 85 2.31 9.29 -11.51
C PHE A 85 1.99 8.40 -10.30
N GLY A 86 0.85 8.64 -9.63
CA GLY A 86 0.39 7.82 -8.50
C GLY A 86 0.02 6.38 -8.90
N ASP A 87 -0.56 6.19 -10.07
CA ASP A 87 -0.88 4.86 -10.61
C ASP A 87 0.41 4.10 -10.97
N LYS A 88 1.39 4.78 -11.58
CA LYS A 88 2.72 4.22 -11.87
C LYS A 88 3.46 3.79 -10.59
N ILE A 89 3.44 4.59 -9.52
CA ILE A 89 3.99 4.17 -8.21
C ILE A 89 3.26 2.92 -7.70
N THR A 90 1.95 2.81 -7.90
CA THR A 90 1.16 1.65 -7.45
C THR A 90 1.53 0.39 -8.21
N LEU A 91 1.75 0.48 -9.53
CA LEU A 91 2.25 -0.63 -10.34
C LEU A 91 3.68 -1.04 -9.92
N MET A 92 4.60 -0.07 -9.84
CA MET A 92 5.98 -0.30 -9.40
C MET A 92 6.02 -1.03 -8.05
N THR A 93 5.22 -0.56 -7.08
CA THR A 93 5.23 -1.14 -5.73
C THR A 93 4.70 -2.56 -5.68
N LYS A 94 3.70 -2.87 -6.52
CA LYS A 94 3.19 -4.23 -6.69
C LYS A 94 4.22 -5.16 -7.34
N ILE A 95 4.95 -4.69 -8.35
CA ILE A 95 6.01 -5.46 -9.03
C ILE A 95 7.11 -5.81 -8.04
N LEU A 96 7.67 -4.80 -7.37
CA LEU A 96 8.78 -4.99 -6.42
C LEU A 96 8.38 -5.91 -5.25
N TYR A 97 7.17 -5.75 -4.72
CA TYR A 97 6.65 -6.64 -3.68
C TYR A 97 6.56 -8.11 -4.15
N ASN A 98 6.02 -8.36 -5.35
CA ASN A 98 5.91 -9.72 -5.88
C ASN A 98 7.29 -10.35 -6.10
N LYS A 99 8.25 -9.60 -6.66
CA LYS A 99 9.62 -10.08 -6.86
C LYS A 99 10.31 -10.45 -5.55
N GLN A 100 10.17 -9.62 -4.53
CA GLN A 100 10.79 -9.86 -3.23
C GLN A 100 10.11 -11.02 -2.46
N ARG A 101 8.78 -11.13 -2.50
CA ARG A 101 8.03 -12.08 -1.65
C ARG A 101 7.64 -13.39 -2.31
N LYS A 102 7.39 -13.40 -3.62
CA LYS A 102 6.94 -14.60 -4.34
C LYS A 102 8.07 -15.26 -5.11
N GLU A 103 8.97 -14.46 -5.67
CA GLU A 103 10.09 -14.96 -6.49
C GLU A 103 11.37 -15.10 -5.65
N ASN A 104 11.36 -14.66 -4.38
CA ASN A 104 12.50 -14.66 -3.46
C ASN A 104 13.77 -14.05 -4.09
N GLN A 105 13.57 -13.07 -4.98
CA GLN A 105 14.65 -12.45 -5.74
C GLN A 105 15.39 -11.45 -4.86
N ILE A 106 16.73 -11.47 -4.93
CA ILE A 106 17.60 -10.51 -4.23
C ILE A 106 17.30 -9.10 -4.76
N LEU A 107 17.43 -8.09 -3.89
CA LEU A 107 17.22 -6.68 -4.24
C LEU A 107 18.14 -6.27 -5.39
N GLU A 108 17.57 -5.69 -6.43
CA GLU A 108 18.33 -5.12 -7.55
C GLU A 108 18.63 -3.66 -7.24
N LEU A 109 19.89 -3.37 -6.95
CA LEU A 109 20.35 -2.04 -6.53
C LEU A 109 21.05 -1.28 -7.66
N ASP A 110 21.41 -1.96 -8.75
CA ASP A 110 21.97 -1.28 -9.91
C ASP A 110 20.85 -0.56 -10.68
N PRO A 111 20.96 0.76 -10.93
CA PRO A 111 19.88 1.53 -11.56
C PRO A 111 19.52 1.07 -12.98
N THR A 112 20.48 0.58 -13.76
CA THR A 112 20.25 0.14 -15.13
C THR A 112 19.50 -1.19 -15.14
N TYR A 113 19.91 -2.13 -14.29
CA TYR A 113 19.19 -3.39 -14.12
C TYR A 113 17.82 -3.18 -13.45
N PHE A 114 17.71 -2.24 -12.52
CA PHE A 114 16.44 -1.89 -11.89
C PHE A 114 15.42 -1.34 -12.90
N GLN A 115 15.85 -0.42 -13.76
CA GLN A 115 15.01 0.11 -14.83
C GLN A 115 14.55 -1.00 -15.78
N THR A 116 15.49 -1.79 -16.31
CA THR A 116 15.15 -2.87 -17.25
C THR A 116 14.24 -3.93 -16.61
N MET A 117 14.44 -4.25 -15.33
CA MET A 117 13.55 -5.13 -14.57
C MET A 117 12.12 -4.57 -14.49
N LEU A 118 11.94 -3.28 -14.21
CA LEU A 118 10.62 -2.66 -14.11
C LEU A 118 9.90 -2.65 -15.47
N GLU A 119 10.60 -2.21 -16.50
CA GLU A 119 10.06 -2.07 -17.86
C GLU A 119 9.73 -3.43 -18.48
N SER A 120 10.55 -4.46 -18.20
CA SER A 120 10.28 -5.83 -18.64
C SER A 120 9.09 -6.46 -17.92
N ALA A 121 8.85 -6.10 -16.65
CA ALA A 121 7.73 -6.60 -15.87
C ALA A 121 6.41 -5.92 -16.23
N GLU A 122 6.45 -4.63 -16.59
CA GLU A 122 5.28 -3.85 -16.95
C GLU A 122 5.66 -2.76 -17.97
N PRO A 123 5.32 -2.95 -19.27
CA PRO A 123 5.62 -1.98 -20.32
C PRO A 123 5.00 -0.60 -20.08
N LEU A 124 3.92 -0.50 -19.28
CA LEU A 124 3.34 0.80 -18.91
C LEU A 124 4.25 1.66 -18.00
N LEU A 125 5.35 1.08 -17.50
CA LEU A 125 6.38 1.77 -16.72
C LEU A 125 7.61 2.16 -17.55
N GLU A 126 7.56 2.02 -18.87
CA GLU A 126 8.62 2.51 -19.77
C GLU A 126 8.90 4.00 -19.51
N GLY A 127 10.16 4.33 -19.24
CA GLY A 127 10.60 5.70 -18.92
C GLY A 127 10.20 6.21 -17.53
N PHE A 128 9.44 5.45 -16.73
CA PHE A 128 9.00 5.88 -15.41
C PHE A 128 10.17 6.04 -14.43
N PHE A 129 11.23 5.25 -14.57
CA PHE A 129 12.42 5.41 -13.72
C PHE A 129 13.13 6.74 -13.96
N ASP A 130 13.16 7.23 -15.19
CA ASP A 130 13.70 8.55 -15.49
C ASP A 130 12.76 9.67 -15.01
N GLU A 131 11.43 9.47 -15.06
CA GLU A 131 10.47 10.37 -14.39
C GLU A 131 10.71 10.45 -12.88
N LEU A 132 10.99 9.32 -12.22
CA LEU A 132 11.35 9.27 -10.80
C LEU A 132 12.67 10.01 -10.53
N CYS A 133 13.67 9.79 -11.39
CA CYS A 133 14.93 10.52 -11.31
C CYS A 133 14.69 12.02 -11.39
N ASN A 134 13.91 12.50 -12.36
CA ASN A 134 13.61 13.93 -12.51
C ASN A 134 12.78 14.49 -11.34
N ALA A 135 11.92 13.68 -10.72
CA ALA A 135 11.09 14.10 -9.59
C ALA A 135 11.90 14.20 -8.27
N PHE A 136 12.86 13.30 -8.05
CA PHE A 136 13.62 13.23 -6.79
C PHE A 136 15.00 13.88 -6.85
N ILE A 137 15.60 14.00 -8.03
CA ILE A 137 16.90 14.65 -8.24
C ILE A 137 16.63 16.12 -8.56
N SER A 138 17.11 17.03 -7.70
CA SER A 138 17.09 18.47 -7.97
C SER A 138 18.19 18.84 -9.00
N GLU A 139 17.98 19.90 -9.79
CA GLU A 139 18.98 20.49 -10.71
C GLU A 139 20.35 20.76 -10.07
N ARG A 140 20.43 20.78 -8.74
CA ARG A 140 21.64 21.06 -7.95
C ARG A 140 22.62 19.89 -7.87
N TRP A 141 22.30 18.72 -8.43
CA TRP A 141 23.16 17.53 -8.34
C TRP A 141 24.17 17.52 -9.48
N SER A 142 25.47 17.59 -9.14
CA SER A 142 26.56 17.72 -10.10
C SER A 142 26.56 16.54 -11.09
N ALA A 143 26.75 16.82 -12.38
CA ALA A 143 26.87 15.79 -13.43
C ALA A 143 27.91 14.69 -13.11
N TYR A 144 28.85 14.98 -12.22
CA TYR A 144 29.89 14.08 -11.72
C TYR A 144 29.37 12.84 -10.97
N ASN A 145 28.23 12.92 -10.25
CA ASN A 145 27.74 11.84 -9.37
C ASN A 145 26.48 11.12 -9.89
N LYS A 146 26.14 11.27 -11.18
CA LYS A 146 24.89 10.79 -11.78
C LYS A 146 24.56 9.31 -11.49
N LYS A 147 25.56 8.44 -11.42
CA LYS A 147 25.36 7.01 -11.09
C LYS A 147 24.96 6.81 -9.63
N GLU A 148 25.63 7.50 -8.72
CA GLU A 148 25.34 7.41 -7.28
C GLU A 148 23.97 8.02 -6.95
N ASP A 149 23.61 9.06 -7.68
CA ASP A 149 22.31 9.71 -7.56
C ASP A 149 21.16 8.82 -8.04
N LYS A 150 21.35 8.11 -9.15
CA LYS A 150 20.38 7.10 -9.61
C LYS A 150 20.21 5.95 -8.59
N LYS A 151 21.29 5.52 -7.91
CA LYS A 151 21.17 4.52 -6.82
C LYS A 151 20.32 5.02 -5.66
N LYS A 152 20.47 6.29 -5.27
CA LYS A 152 19.61 6.89 -4.22
C LYS A 152 18.13 6.83 -4.62
N VAL A 153 17.81 7.08 -5.89
CA VAL A 153 16.43 6.97 -6.40
C VAL A 153 15.91 5.53 -6.32
N VAL A 154 16.72 4.53 -6.69
CA VAL A 154 16.37 3.10 -6.50
C VAL A 154 16.05 2.81 -5.03
N ASN A 155 16.89 3.31 -4.11
CA ASN A 155 16.69 3.11 -2.68
C ASN A 155 15.42 3.80 -2.16
N ILE A 156 15.09 4.99 -2.68
CA ILE A 156 13.81 5.67 -2.39
C ILE A 156 12.62 4.83 -2.89
N CYS A 157 12.73 4.20 -4.06
CA CYS A 157 11.67 3.33 -4.58
C CYS A 157 11.38 2.17 -3.63
N TYR A 158 12.41 1.46 -3.16
CA TYR A 158 12.26 0.40 -2.15
C TYR A 158 11.68 0.93 -0.83
N SER A 159 12.04 2.14 -0.41
CA SER A 159 11.46 2.78 0.76
C SER A 159 9.96 3.03 0.59
N ILE A 160 9.52 3.47 -0.59
CA ILE A 160 8.10 3.67 -0.91
C ILE A 160 7.34 2.33 -0.89
N VAL A 161 7.95 1.26 -1.39
CA VAL A 161 7.40 -0.11 -1.32
C VAL A 161 7.20 -0.52 0.13
N ALA A 162 8.25 -0.41 0.94
CA ALA A 162 8.21 -0.74 2.35
C ALA A 162 7.11 0.06 3.07
N MET A 163 7.05 1.39 2.87
CA MET A 163 6.03 2.25 3.48
C MET A 163 4.61 1.87 3.06
N ARG A 164 4.36 1.62 1.76
CA ARG A 164 3.03 1.28 1.24
C ARG A 164 2.55 -0.11 1.67
N ASN A 165 3.47 -1.03 1.94
CA ASN A 165 3.14 -2.38 2.37
C ASN A 165 3.03 -2.51 3.90
N ARG A 166 3.36 -1.45 4.66
CA ARG A 166 3.52 -1.48 6.11
C ARG A 166 2.30 -0.95 6.87
N LEU A 167 1.24 -1.75 6.89
CA LEU A 167 0.41 -1.83 8.10
C LEU A 167 1.18 -2.66 9.14
N VAL A 168 2.16 -1.97 9.74
CA VAL A 168 3.00 -2.22 10.93
C VAL A 168 3.31 -3.69 11.29
N ASN A 169 4.53 -4.14 10.96
CA ASN A 169 5.38 -5.06 11.76
C ASN A 169 6.83 -5.21 11.23
N ASN A 170 7.13 -4.89 9.96
CA ASN A 170 8.45 -5.19 9.36
C ASN A 170 9.36 -3.99 9.03
N TYR A 171 9.03 -2.77 9.44
CA TYR A 171 9.81 -1.60 9.01
C TYR A 171 11.20 -1.42 9.60
N PRO A 172 11.49 -1.84 10.83
CA PRO A 172 12.88 -1.90 11.28
C PRO A 172 13.72 -2.77 10.33
N LEU A 173 13.19 -3.92 9.88
CA LEU A 173 13.85 -4.79 8.91
C LEU A 173 14.00 -4.13 7.53
N GLU A 174 12.95 -3.49 7.02
CA GLU A 174 13.01 -2.82 5.70
C GLU A 174 13.96 -1.62 5.70
N ILE A 175 14.04 -0.83 6.79
CA ILE A 175 15.04 0.25 6.93
C ILE A 175 16.44 -0.34 7.13
N GLY A 176 16.59 -1.40 7.92
CA GLY A 176 17.87 -2.08 8.09
C GLY A 176 18.43 -2.61 6.77
N LEU A 177 17.57 -3.21 5.93
CA LEU A 177 17.90 -3.64 4.58
C LEU A 177 18.28 -2.44 3.67
N TYR A 178 17.56 -1.32 3.76
CA TYR A 178 17.90 -0.09 3.03
C TYR A 178 19.28 0.47 3.42
N LEU A 179 19.57 0.51 4.72
CA LEU A 179 20.85 1.00 5.23
C LEU A 179 22.00 0.07 4.82
N ALA A 180 21.81 -1.24 4.90
CA ALA A 180 22.77 -2.23 4.41
C ALA A 180 23.07 -2.03 2.91
N ALA A 181 22.03 -1.86 2.10
CA ALA A 181 22.15 -1.57 0.66
C ALA A 181 22.84 -0.23 0.37
N SER A 182 22.71 0.75 1.27
CA SER A 182 23.32 2.07 1.15
C SER A 182 24.77 2.12 1.68
N GLY A 183 25.34 0.98 2.07
CA GLY A 183 26.70 0.89 2.60
C GLY A 183 26.84 1.42 4.03
N ALA A 184 25.75 1.54 4.78
CA ALA A 184 25.81 1.85 6.19
C ALA A 184 26.54 0.71 6.94
N SER A 185 27.29 1.07 7.98
CA SER A 185 27.93 0.05 8.82
C SER A 185 26.89 -0.78 9.56
N CYS A 186 27.23 -2.04 9.86
CA CYS A 186 26.41 -2.88 10.73
C CYS A 186 26.10 -2.18 12.06
N ASP A 187 27.07 -1.47 12.64
CA ASP A 187 26.87 -0.68 13.86
C ASP A 187 25.77 0.38 13.73
N ALA A 188 25.68 1.06 12.56
CA ALA A 188 24.65 2.05 12.30
C ALA A 188 23.26 1.41 12.09
N ILE A 189 23.22 0.21 11.53
CA ILE A 189 21.99 -0.57 11.33
C ILE A 189 21.48 -1.12 12.66
N ASP A 190 22.38 -1.67 13.47
CA ASP A 190 22.10 -2.29 14.76
C ASP A 190 21.58 -1.26 15.78
N THR A 191 21.94 0.02 15.63
CA THR A 191 21.41 1.13 16.44
C THR A 191 19.90 1.36 16.26
N MET A 192 19.30 0.85 15.17
CA MET A 192 17.86 1.03 14.90
C MET A 192 16.97 -0.10 15.44
N HIS A 193 17.57 -1.15 16.00
CA HIS A 193 16.89 -2.30 16.59
C HIS A 193 16.62 -2.09 18.09
#